data_AF-A0A495YU98-F1
#
_entry.id   AF-A0A495YU98-F1
#
_cell.length_a   1.000
_cell.length_b   1.000
_cell.length_c   1.000
_cell.angle_alpha   90.00
_cell.angle_beta   90.00
_cell.angle_gamma   90.00
#
_symmetry.space_group_name_H-M   'P 1'
#
loop_
_entity.id
_entity.type
_entity.pdbx_description
1 polymer ?
#
loop_
_entity_poly.entity_id
_entity_poly.type
_entity_poly.pdbx_seq_one_letter_code
_entity_poly.pdbx_strand_id
1 'polypeptide(L)'
;MKDLNQLNNHSARIAVLLLVAFLTVGCAALEEAQRRKQERTRQQQQERYVTFERPNTEIETSTADSLTLTSEHYTFTFAEDLLTHPDYDEPEERQSIGKGALLFMESLYNYVHDIFGFEPKHQLNVNLRQTHHGMTNLATTSTRTQTVYRNGEWLKVVEGIDMDFPVGMFNQRDVRAHELTHAFTNIYLLPTWFAEGIAVLVQVEYARGKSHRRLDLHDELKTDLDGRNAVQYWKGHLSADQLTQFRYSYSYSIVAELKKRFGEDFYPTVFRLIEEDQLHQRLPGEMTTSFLVYYLSQAAGQDLVPFFEELKFQVQHLTKSEIVATIMQANQEKLGR
;
A
#
# COMPACT_ATOMS: atom_id res chain seq x y z
N MET A 1 -27.57 74.05 31.00
CA MET A 1 -28.38 73.09 30.22
C MET A 1 -27.81 72.73 28.84
N LYS A 2 -26.67 73.29 28.40
CA LYS A 2 -26.02 72.88 27.12
C LYS A 2 -24.94 71.79 27.26
N ASP A 3 -24.44 71.53 28.48
CA ASP A 3 -23.31 70.60 28.66
C ASP A 3 -23.70 69.13 28.88
N LEU A 4 -24.95 68.82 29.25
CA LEU A 4 -25.38 67.42 29.42
C LEU A 4 -25.71 66.70 28.09
N ASN A 5 -25.98 67.44 27.01
CA ASN A 5 -26.27 66.83 25.70
C ASN A 5 -25.00 66.49 24.89
N GLN A 6 -23.83 67.05 25.22
CA GLN A 6 -22.57 66.68 24.58
C GLN A 6 -21.99 65.37 25.14
N LEU A 7 -22.15 65.09 26.44
CA LEU A 7 -21.67 63.85 27.05
C LEU A 7 -22.41 62.60 26.55
N ASN A 8 -23.75 62.65 26.40
CA ASN A 8 -24.52 61.49 25.92
C ASN A 8 -24.19 61.08 24.47
N ASN A 9 -23.80 62.04 23.61
CA ASN A 9 -23.41 61.75 22.23
C ASN A 9 -21.99 61.14 22.14
N HIS A 10 -21.11 61.46 23.09
CA HIS A 10 -19.77 60.86 23.16
C HIS A 10 -19.80 59.44 23.71
N SER A 11 -20.60 59.17 24.76
CA SER A 11 -20.73 57.82 25.33
C SER A 11 -21.36 56.82 24.37
N ALA A 12 -22.40 57.23 23.62
CA ALA A 12 -23.03 56.39 22.60
C ALA A 12 -22.09 56.12 21.41
N ARG A 13 -21.28 57.10 20.99
CA ARG A 13 -20.27 56.91 19.93
C ARG A 13 -19.14 56.00 20.36
N ILE A 14 -18.69 56.08 21.62
CA ILE A 14 -17.66 55.20 22.17
C ILE A 14 -18.18 53.76 22.29
N ALA A 15 -19.43 53.57 22.72
CA ALA A 15 -20.05 52.24 22.79
C ALA A 15 -20.21 51.60 21.41
N VAL A 16 -20.61 52.36 20.37
CA VAL A 16 -20.71 51.87 19.00
C VAL A 16 -19.32 51.57 18.40
N LEU A 17 -18.31 52.40 18.67
CA LEU A 17 -16.93 52.13 18.25
C LEU A 17 -16.33 50.88 18.91
N LEU A 18 -16.63 50.65 20.19
CA LEU A 18 -16.22 49.43 20.89
C LEU A 18 -16.95 48.19 20.34
N LEU A 19 -18.25 48.27 20.05
CA LEU A 19 -19.00 47.15 19.48
C LEU A 19 -18.51 46.78 18.06
N VAL A 20 -18.19 47.77 17.23
CA VAL A 20 -17.61 47.55 15.89
C VAL A 20 -16.19 46.98 16.00
N ALA A 21 -15.38 47.45 16.95
CA ALA A 21 -14.05 46.88 17.19
C ALA A 21 -14.10 45.42 17.70
N PHE A 22 -15.08 45.06 18.54
CA PHE A 22 -15.26 43.67 18.98
C PHE A 22 -15.74 42.74 17.85
N LEU A 23 -16.62 43.22 16.96
CA LEU A 23 -17.09 42.44 15.81
C LEU A 23 -16.00 42.26 14.73
N THR A 24 -15.15 43.26 14.50
CA THR A 24 -14.06 43.16 13.51
C THR A 24 -12.88 42.32 14.02
N VAL A 25 -12.54 42.42 15.31
CA VAL A 25 -11.50 41.59 15.94
C VAL A 25 -11.94 40.13 16.03
N GLY A 26 -13.22 39.86 16.29
CA GLY A 26 -13.78 38.50 16.27
C GLY A 26 -13.71 37.83 14.91
N CYS A 27 -14.07 38.55 13.83
CA CYS A 27 -13.94 38.04 12.46
C CYS A 27 -12.48 37.86 12.02
N ALA A 28 -11.59 38.80 12.36
CA ALA A 28 -10.17 38.70 12.02
C ALA A 28 -9.47 37.54 12.76
N ALA A 29 -9.80 37.32 14.04
CA ALA A 29 -9.26 36.21 14.81
C ALA A 29 -9.78 34.85 14.32
N LEU A 30 -11.04 34.78 13.88
CA LEU A 30 -11.63 33.59 13.27
C LEU A 30 -10.99 33.29 11.90
N GLU A 31 -10.82 34.31 11.06
CA GLU A 31 -10.18 34.19 9.74
C GLU A 31 -8.69 33.81 9.88
N GLU A 32 -7.98 34.38 10.85
CA GLU A 32 -6.60 34.02 11.16
C GLU A 32 -6.49 32.58 11.70
N ALA A 33 -7.42 32.14 12.55
CA ALA A 33 -7.49 30.76 13.02
C ALA A 33 -7.78 29.77 11.87
N GLN A 34 -8.70 30.12 10.97
CA GLN A 34 -9.01 29.33 9.77
C GLN A 34 -7.81 29.24 8.83
N ARG A 35 -7.12 30.36 8.56
CA ARG A 35 -5.89 30.37 7.75
C ARG A 35 -4.79 29.52 8.37
N ARG A 36 -4.57 29.62 9.68
CA ARG A 36 -3.59 28.79 10.39
C ARG A 36 -3.95 27.30 10.34
N LYS A 37 -5.24 26.95 10.44
CA LYS A 37 -5.71 25.56 10.26
C LYS A 37 -5.41 25.10 8.82
N GLN A 38 -5.81 25.86 7.81
CA GLN A 38 -5.56 25.55 6.40
C GLN A 38 -4.07 25.41 6.07
N GLU A 39 -3.22 26.30 6.59
CA GLU A 39 -1.79 26.27 6.33
C GLU A 39 -1.10 25.07 7.01
N ARG A 40 -1.50 24.73 8.24
CA ARG A 40 -1.05 23.49 8.91
C ARG A 40 -1.49 22.25 8.13
N THR A 41 -2.75 22.19 7.69
CA THR A 41 -3.27 21.10 6.86
C THR A 41 -2.46 20.97 5.57
N ARG A 42 -2.14 22.10 4.91
CA ARG A 42 -1.32 22.10 3.69
C ARG A 42 0.10 21.59 3.92
N GLN A 43 0.76 22.03 5.00
CA GLN A 43 2.12 21.57 5.35
C GLN A 43 2.12 20.08 5.68
N GLN A 44 1.17 19.61 6.50
CA GLN A 44 1.01 18.19 6.83
C GLN A 44 0.70 17.36 5.57
N GLN A 45 -0.09 17.88 4.63
CA GLN A 45 -0.34 17.22 3.36
C GLN A 45 0.92 17.10 2.50
N GLN A 46 1.75 18.14 2.43
CA GLN A 46 3.01 18.07 1.67
C GLN A 46 3.96 17.02 2.24
N GLU A 47 4.10 16.95 3.56
CA GLU A 47 4.93 15.93 4.21
C GLU A 47 4.37 14.51 4.06
N ARG A 48 3.02 14.37 4.13
CA ARG A 48 2.34 13.08 4.02
C ARG A 48 2.30 12.54 2.60
N TYR A 49 2.19 13.37 1.57
CA TYR A 49 1.80 12.92 0.21
C TYR A 49 2.78 13.28 -0.91
N VAL A 50 3.91 13.94 -0.63
CA VAL A 50 4.94 14.26 -1.64
C VAL A 50 6.17 13.38 -1.42
N THR A 51 6.58 12.65 -2.46
CA THR A 51 7.73 11.72 -2.42
C THR A 51 8.75 12.01 -3.52
N PHE A 52 8.39 11.95 -4.82
CA PHE A 52 9.37 12.12 -5.90
C PHE A 52 8.92 12.99 -7.07
N GLU A 53 7.77 12.69 -7.70
CA GLU A 53 7.24 13.48 -8.82
C GLU A 53 5.71 13.59 -8.70
N ARG A 54 5.16 14.75 -9.08
CA ARG A 54 3.71 14.92 -9.14
C ARG A 54 3.20 14.23 -10.40
N PRO A 55 2.32 13.23 -10.29
CA PRO A 55 1.74 12.60 -11.47
C PRO A 55 0.87 13.61 -12.21
N ASN A 56 0.90 13.57 -13.54
CA ASN A 56 0.03 14.37 -14.39
C ASN A 56 -1.32 13.65 -14.59
N THR A 57 -2.03 13.41 -13.49
CA THR A 57 -3.29 12.67 -13.46
C THR A 57 -4.45 13.61 -13.16
N GLU A 58 -5.52 13.51 -13.95
CA GLU A 58 -6.78 14.19 -13.65
C GLU A 58 -7.49 13.45 -12.50
N ILE A 59 -7.87 14.19 -11.46
CA ILE A 59 -8.64 13.66 -10.33
C ILE A 59 -10.08 14.12 -10.49
N GLU A 60 -10.96 13.16 -10.75
CA GLU A 60 -12.39 13.38 -10.78
C GLU A 60 -12.96 13.20 -9.37
N THR A 61 -13.82 14.12 -8.96
CA THR A 61 -14.56 13.99 -7.70
C THR A 61 -15.98 13.61 -8.05
N SER A 62 -16.35 12.35 -7.79
CA SER A 62 -17.74 11.95 -7.87
C SER A 62 -18.49 12.55 -6.67
N THR A 63 -19.64 13.17 -6.97
CA THR A 63 -20.68 13.63 -6.04
C THR A 63 -20.40 14.84 -5.12
N ALA A 64 -21.50 15.52 -4.74
CA ALA A 64 -21.51 16.75 -3.93
C ALA A 64 -21.09 16.56 -2.47
N ASP A 65 -20.92 15.30 -2.04
CA ASP A 65 -20.58 14.88 -0.67
C ASP A 65 -19.10 14.45 -0.51
N SER A 66 -18.31 14.43 -1.58
CA SER A 66 -16.89 14.07 -1.58
C SER A 66 -16.57 12.71 -0.94
N LEU A 67 -17.50 11.75 -1.03
CA LEU A 67 -17.32 10.41 -0.43
C LEU A 67 -16.42 9.51 -1.26
N THR A 68 -16.40 9.71 -2.58
CA THR A 68 -15.60 8.93 -3.51
C THR A 68 -14.88 9.86 -4.48
N LEU A 69 -13.58 9.60 -4.66
CA LEU A 69 -12.74 10.27 -5.63
C LEU A 69 -12.07 9.24 -6.52
N THR A 70 -11.89 9.56 -7.79
CA THR A 70 -11.33 8.65 -8.77
C THR A 70 -10.16 9.29 -9.51
N SER A 71 -9.21 8.44 -9.88
CA SER A 71 -8.08 8.76 -10.76
C SER A 71 -7.95 7.66 -11.82
N GLU A 72 -6.86 7.65 -12.57
CA GLU A 72 -6.61 6.65 -13.62
C GLU A 72 -6.61 5.22 -13.05
N HIS A 73 -5.83 4.99 -11.99
CA HIS A 73 -5.62 3.65 -11.43
C HIS A 73 -6.39 3.36 -10.15
N TYR A 74 -6.98 4.38 -9.50
CA TYR A 74 -7.58 4.23 -8.18
C TYR A 74 -9.02 4.76 -8.09
N THR A 75 -9.82 4.06 -7.28
CA THR A 75 -11.01 4.61 -6.65
C THR A 75 -10.75 4.74 -5.16
N PHE A 76 -10.86 5.94 -4.59
CA PHE A 76 -10.65 6.21 -3.17
C PHE A 76 -11.98 6.58 -2.49
N THR A 77 -12.38 5.81 -1.49
CA THR A 77 -13.67 5.96 -0.82
C THR A 77 -13.49 6.20 0.68
N PHE A 78 -14.20 7.20 1.21
CA PHE A 78 -14.34 7.40 2.65
C PHE A 78 -15.51 6.55 3.16
N ALA A 79 -15.25 5.62 4.07
CA ALA A 79 -16.31 4.83 4.67
C ALA A 79 -17.21 5.67 5.60
N GLU A 80 -18.44 5.20 5.79
CA GLU A 80 -19.46 5.89 6.59
C GLU A 80 -19.02 6.17 8.04
N ASP A 81 -18.16 5.32 8.61
CA ASP A 81 -17.64 5.48 9.97
C ASP A 81 -16.74 6.72 10.13
N LEU A 82 -16.21 7.26 9.02
CA LEU A 82 -15.45 8.50 9.03
C LEU A 82 -16.30 9.76 9.01
N LEU A 83 -17.59 9.67 8.68
CA LEU A 83 -18.45 10.87 8.61
C LEU A 83 -18.71 11.51 9.96
N THR A 84 -18.43 10.78 11.05
CA THR A 84 -18.47 11.31 12.42
C THR A 84 -17.09 11.66 12.98
N HIS A 85 -16.02 11.46 12.19
CA HIS A 85 -14.66 11.76 12.62
C HIS A 85 -14.33 13.24 12.37
N PRO A 86 -13.80 13.99 13.36
CA PRO A 86 -13.59 15.46 13.26
C PRO A 86 -12.62 15.96 12.17
N ASP A 87 -11.94 15.04 11.48
CA ASP A 87 -11.00 15.35 10.38
C ASP A 87 -11.60 15.00 9.01
N TYR A 88 -12.82 14.43 8.99
CA TYR A 88 -13.47 13.87 7.81
C TYR A 88 -14.99 14.11 7.81
N ASP A 89 -15.53 14.89 8.74
CA ASP A 89 -16.96 15.21 8.83
C ASP A 89 -17.38 16.26 7.79
N GLU A 90 -16.47 17.13 7.37
CA GLU A 90 -16.70 18.14 6.35
C GLU A 90 -16.34 17.69 4.91
N PRO A 91 -17.22 17.89 3.89
CA PRO A 91 -16.96 17.52 2.50
C PRO A 91 -15.69 18.14 1.89
N GLU A 92 -15.36 19.39 2.24
CA GLU A 92 -14.18 20.08 1.74
C GLU A 92 -12.88 19.45 2.28
N GLU A 93 -12.88 19.03 3.54
CA GLU A 93 -11.74 18.36 4.16
C GLU A 93 -11.50 16.99 3.52
N ARG A 94 -12.57 16.20 3.32
CA ARG A 94 -12.51 14.93 2.58
C ARG A 94 -11.98 15.13 1.16
N GLN A 95 -12.45 16.14 0.44
CA GLN A 95 -11.99 16.41 -0.92
C GLN A 95 -10.49 16.75 -0.96
N SER A 96 -10.03 17.58 -0.02
CA SER A 96 -8.62 17.97 0.08
C SER A 96 -7.71 16.79 0.41
N ILE A 97 -8.10 15.98 1.41
CA ILE A 97 -7.36 14.78 1.82
C ILE A 97 -7.36 13.74 0.70
N GLY A 98 -8.53 13.48 0.10
CA GLY A 98 -8.67 12.50 -0.98
C GLY A 98 -7.82 12.85 -2.19
N LYS A 99 -7.77 14.14 -2.59
CA LYS A 99 -6.87 14.59 -3.66
C LYS A 99 -5.39 14.36 -3.33
N GLY A 100 -4.97 14.69 -2.11
CA GLY A 100 -3.59 14.43 -1.66
C GLY A 100 -3.26 12.93 -1.66
N ALA A 101 -4.19 12.10 -1.19
CA ALA A 101 -4.06 10.66 -1.18
C ALA A 101 -3.92 10.10 -2.60
N LEU A 102 -4.82 10.45 -3.53
CA LEU A 102 -4.76 9.99 -4.92
C LEU A 102 -3.45 10.40 -5.60
N LEU A 103 -2.99 11.64 -5.41
CA LEU A 103 -1.69 12.07 -5.96
C LEU A 103 -0.52 11.20 -5.46
N PHE A 104 -0.52 10.85 -4.18
CA PHE A 104 0.48 9.94 -3.63
C PHE A 104 0.34 8.53 -4.23
N MET A 105 -0.88 8.01 -4.29
CA MET A 105 -1.13 6.65 -4.78
C MET A 105 -0.75 6.51 -6.26
N GLU A 106 -1.07 7.49 -7.09
CA GLU A 106 -0.65 7.54 -8.50
C GLU A 106 0.87 7.65 -8.66
N SER A 107 1.54 8.46 -7.83
CA SER A 107 3.02 8.52 -7.83
C SER A 107 3.64 7.19 -7.42
N LEU A 108 3.06 6.53 -6.42
CA LEU A 108 3.51 5.22 -5.95
C LEU A 108 3.25 4.14 -7.01
N TYR A 109 2.10 4.19 -7.67
CA TYR A 109 1.71 3.25 -8.72
C TYR A 109 2.77 3.19 -9.80
N ASN A 110 3.25 4.34 -10.30
CA ASN A 110 4.32 4.37 -11.29
C ASN A 110 5.60 3.66 -10.81
N TYR A 111 6.02 3.93 -9.57
CA TYR A 111 7.19 3.26 -8.99
C TYR A 111 7.00 1.75 -8.82
N VAL A 112 5.82 1.32 -8.39
CA VAL A 112 5.51 -0.11 -8.24
C VAL A 112 5.39 -0.76 -9.61
N HIS A 113 4.75 -0.11 -10.57
CA HIS A 113 4.68 -0.55 -11.97
C HIS A 113 6.09 -0.76 -12.55
N ASP A 114 7.06 0.10 -12.25
CA ASP A 114 8.45 -0.07 -12.69
C ASP A 114 9.14 -1.30 -12.08
N ILE A 115 8.68 -1.82 -10.94
CA ILE A 115 9.19 -3.09 -10.36
C ILE A 115 8.54 -4.30 -11.03
N PHE A 116 7.26 -4.18 -11.35
CA PHE A 116 6.44 -5.31 -11.80
C PHE A 116 6.36 -5.45 -13.33
N GLY A 117 6.55 -4.36 -14.08
CA GLY A 117 6.51 -4.35 -15.55
C GLY A 117 5.14 -4.68 -16.17
N PHE A 118 4.05 -4.60 -15.39
CA PHE A 118 2.69 -4.82 -15.88
C PHE A 118 1.69 -3.90 -15.16
N GLU A 119 0.55 -3.71 -15.80
CA GLU A 119 -0.57 -2.92 -15.32
C GLU A 119 -1.75 -3.82 -14.93
N PRO A 120 -2.26 -3.72 -13.67
CA PRO A 120 -3.51 -4.35 -13.29
C PRO A 120 -4.66 -3.88 -14.19
N LYS A 121 -5.42 -4.81 -14.74
CA LYS A 121 -6.55 -4.50 -15.66
C LYS A 121 -7.72 -3.77 -15.00
N HIS A 122 -7.76 -3.74 -13.67
CA HIS A 122 -8.85 -3.19 -12.88
C HIS A 122 -8.30 -2.09 -12.00
N GLN A 123 -9.09 -1.03 -11.84
CA GLN A 123 -8.79 0.00 -10.85
C GLN A 123 -8.71 -0.61 -9.44
N LEU A 124 -7.79 -0.06 -8.66
CA LEU A 124 -7.55 -0.44 -7.28
C LEU A 124 -8.52 0.35 -6.40
N ASN A 125 -9.38 -0.36 -5.68
CA ASN A 125 -10.34 0.28 -4.76
C ASN A 125 -9.71 0.41 -3.38
N VAL A 126 -9.61 1.63 -2.87
CA VAL A 126 -9.04 1.93 -1.56
C VAL A 126 -10.11 2.56 -0.67
N ASN A 127 -10.51 1.84 0.36
CA ASN A 127 -11.49 2.25 1.35
C ASN A 127 -10.77 2.76 2.61
N LEU A 128 -10.87 4.06 2.89
CA LEU A 128 -10.39 4.66 4.12
C LEU A 128 -11.46 4.54 5.20
N ARG A 129 -11.09 4.03 6.38
CA ARG A 129 -12.02 3.70 7.46
C ARG A 129 -11.45 4.08 8.81
N GLN A 130 -12.28 4.24 9.83
CA GLN A 130 -11.77 4.47 11.19
C GLN A 130 -11.18 3.19 11.78
N THR A 131 -11.89 2.08 11.62
CA THR A 131 -11.43 0.75 12.02
C THR A 131 -11.82 -0.30 10.99
N HIS A 132 -11.01 -1.35 10.88
CA HIS A 132 -11.34 -2.54 10.11
C HIS A 132 -11.50 -3.73 11.08
N HIS A 133 -12.70 -4.31 11.13
CA HIS A 133 -13.06 -5.33 12.13
C HIS A 133 -12.71 -4.96 13.59
N GLY A 134 -12.85 -3.68 13.94
CA GLY A 134 -12.53 -3.16 15.27
C GLY A 134 -11.04 -2.90 15.54
N MET A 135 -10.16 -3.13 14.54
CA MET A 135 -8.73 -2.89 14.64
C MET A 135 -8.34 -1.59 13.91
N THR A 136 -7.40 -0.84 14.50
CA THR A 136 -6.84 0.41 13.95
C THR A 136 -5.48 0.20 13.28
N ASN A 137 -4.91 -1.00 13.40
CA ASN A 137 -3.57 -1.37 12.99
C ASN A 137 -3.56 -2.61 12.07
N LEU A 138 -4.64 -2.79 11.30
CA LEU A 138 -4.74 -3.82 10.27
C LEU A 138 -5.27 -3.22 8.96
N ALA A 139 -4.37 -2.99 8.01
CA ALA A 139 -4.74 -2.80 6.62
C ALA A 139 -4.89 -4.17 5.95
N THR A 140 -5.80 -4.28 4.99
CA THR A 140 -5.99 -5.55 4.27
C THR A 140 -6.10 -5.29 2.78
N THR A 141 -5.59 -6.23 1.99
CA THR A 141 -5.75 -6.26 0.54
C THR A 141 -6.45 -7.55 0.16
N SER A 142 -7.57 -7.43 -0.54
CA SER A 142 -8.35 -8.55 -1.05
C SER A 142 -8.36 -8.53 -2.57
N THR A 143 -7.97 -9.64 -3.19
CA THR A 143 -8.07 -9.84 -4.64
C THR A 143 -9.30 -10.70 -4.93
N ARG A 144 -10.31 -10.11 -5.55
CA ARG A 144 -11.48 -10.85 -6.04
C ARG A 144 -11.09 -11.59 -7.31
N THR A 145 -11.32 -12.90 -7.32
CA THR A 145 -11.00 -13.75 -8.46
C THR A 145 -12.19 -14.60 -8.85
N GLN A 146 -12.35 -14.81 -10.16
CA GLN A 146 -13.26 -15.77 -10.74
C GLN A 146 -12.47 -16.92 -11.35
N THR A 147 -12.92 -18.15 -11.13
CA THR A 147 -12.36 -19.32 -11.82
C THR A 147 -13.15 -19.57 -13.09
N VAL A 148 -12.49 -19.52 -14.25
CA VAL A 148 -13.08 -19.74 -15.57
C VAL A 148 -12.45 -20.96 -16.23
N TYR A 149 -13.25 -21.75 -16.94
CA TYR A 149 -12.73 -22.86 -17.74
C TYR A 149 -12.47 -22.38 -19.17
N ARG A 150 -11.22 -22.42 -19.64
CA ARG A 150 -10.82 -22.02 -21.00
C ARG A 150 -9.77 -22.98 -21.53
N ASN A 151 -9.89 -23.37 -22.80
CA ASN A 151 -8.93 -24.23 -23.50
C ASN A 151 -8.55 -25.53 -22.76
N GLY A 152 -9.52 -26.14 -22.06
CA GLY A 152 -9.28 -27.38 -21.32
C GLY A 152 -8.77 -27.19 -19.88
N GLU A 153 -8.55 -25.95 -19.44
CA GLU A 153 -7.91 -25.63 -18.16
C GLU A 153 -8.77 -24.69 -17.30
N TRP A 154 -8.68 -24.82 -15.99
CA TRP A 154 -9.26 -23.89 -15.03
C TRP A 154 -8.26 -22.76 -14.74
N LEU A 155 -8.67 -21.52 -15.00
CA LEU A 155 -7.86 -20.32 -14.83
C LEU A 155 -8.51 -19.39 -13.80
N LYS A 156 -7.72 -18.83 -12.90
CA LYS A 156 -8.13 -17.73 -12.03
C LYS A 156 -7.93 -16.42 -12.77
N VAL A 157 -9.00 -15.65 -12.90
CA VAL A 157 -8.99 -14.30 -13.46
C VAL A 157 -9.29 -13.33 -12.33
N VAL A 158 -8.45 -12.30 -12.18
CA VAL A 158 -8.70 -11.21 -11.24
C VAL A 158 -9.86 -10.38 -11.78
N GLU A 159 -10.84 -10.08 -10.92
CA GLU A 159 -12.01 -9.23 -11.25
C GLU A 159 -11.94 -7.86 -10.56
N GLY A 160 -11.11 -7.73 -9.52
CA GLY A 160 -10.94 -6.50 -8.77
C GLY A 160 -10.00 -6.68 -7.59
N ILE A 161 -9.46 -5.56 -7.11
CA ILE A 161 -8.59 -5.49 -5.94
C ILE A 161 -9.17 -4.43 -5.03
N ASP A 162 -9.46 -4.83 -3.80
CA ASP A 162 -10.08 -3.99 -2.79
C ASP A 162 -9.14 -3.92 -1.58
N MET A 163 -8.93 -2.70 -1.07
CA MET A 163 -8.01 -2.43 0.02
C MET A 163 -8.73 -1.67 1.13
N ASP A 164 -8.71 -2.20 2.34
CA ASP A 164 -9.27 -1.54 3.52
C ASP A 164 -8.13 -0.97 4.35
N PHE A 165 -8.18 0.35 4.61
CA PHE A 165 -7.19 1.06 5.40
C PHE A 165 -7.79 1.76 6.60
N PRO A 166 -7.38 1.40 7.83
CA PRO A 166 -7.57 2.26 8.98
C PRO A 166 -6.79 3.58 8.80
N VAL A 167 -7.43 4.70 9.15
CA VAL A 167 -6.85 6.06 9.07
C VAL A 167 -5.46 6.14 9.73
N GLY A 168 -5.28 5.49 10.89
CA GLY A 168 -4.03 5.50 11.63
C GLY A 168 -2.85 4.89 10.86
N MET A 169 -3.11 3.85 10.06
CA MET A 169 -2.10 3.26 9.17
C MET A 169 -1.95 4.05 7.88
N PHE A 170 -3.04 4.49 7.26
CA PHE A 170 -2.99 5.24 6.00
C PHE A 170 -2.22 6.57 6.12
N ASN A 171 -2.28 7.20 7.29
CA ASN A 171 -1.54 8.43 7.57
C ASN A 171 -0.03 8.22 7.73
N GLN A 172 0.43 6.98 7.97
CA GLN A 172 1.85 6.63 8.00
C GLN A 172 2.31 6.38 6.56
N ARG A 173 3.09 7.32 6.02
CA ARG A 173 3.50 7.33 4.60
C ARG A 173 4.14 6.02 4.15
N ASP A 174 5.00 5.46 4.98
CA ASP A 174 5.76 4.25 4.69
C ASP A 174 4.89 3.00 4.81
N VAL A 175 4.05 2.89 5.84
CA VAL A 175 3.04 1.83 5.95
C VAL A 175 2.08 1.87 4.76
N ARG A 176 1.58 3.04 4.38
CA ARG A 176 0.71 3.18 3.21
C ARG A 176 1.37 2.68 1.93
N ALA A 177 2.65 2.99 1.71
CA ALA A 177 3.38 2.50 0.53
C ALA A 177 3.56 0.97 0.54
N HIS A 178 3.89 0.42 1.71
CA HIS A 178 3.99 -1.02 1.93
C HIS A 178 2.69 -1.73 1.54
N GLU A 179 1.57 -1.30 2.14
CA GLU A 179 0.28 -1.95 1.95
C GLU A 179 -0.25 -1.82 0.51
N LEU A 180 -0.10 -0.64 -0.12
CA LEU A 180 -0.48 -0.44 -1.54
C LEU A 180 0.31 -1.32 -2.50
N THR A 181 1.53 -1.75 -2.13
CA THR A 181 2.31 -2.70 -2.93
C THR A 181 1.64 -4.08 -2.98
N HIS A 182 0.85 -4.45 -1.97
CA HIS A 182 0.15 -5.73 -1.95
C HIS A 182 -0.94 -5.86 -3.02
N ALA A 183 -1.42 -4.75 -3.58
CA ALA A 183 -2.29 -4.79 -4.75
C ALA A 183 -1.64 -5.54 -5.94
N PHE A 184 -0.32 -5.42 -6.09
CA PHE A 184 0.43 -6.06 -7.17
C PHE A 184 0.91 -7.47 -6.77
N THR A 185 1.43 -7.64 -5.56
CA THR A 185 1.98 -8.95 -5.14
C THR A 185 0.90 -10.04 -5.03
N ASN A 186 -0.32 -9.69 -4.59
CA ASN A 186 -1.39 -10.66 -4.37
C ASN A 186 -1.92 -11.30 -5.65
N ILE A 187 -1.78 -10.65 -6.80
CA ILE A 187 -2.17 -11.19 -8.12
C ILE A 187 -1.43 -12.49 -8.42
N TYR A 188 -0.17 -12.58 -8.02
CA TYR A 188 0.75 -13.66 -8.38
C TYR A 188 0.79 -14.81 -7.38
N LEU A 189 0.05 -14.72 -6.28
CA LEU A 189 0.04 -15.72 -5.21
C LEU A 189 1.47 -16.01 -4.70
N LEU A 190 2.33 -15.00 -4.60
CA LEU A 190 3.74 -15.15 -4.26
C LEU A 190 3.92 -15.75 -2.85
N PRO A 191 5.03 -16.46 -2.59
CA PRO A 191 5.41 -16.81 -1.23
C PRO A 191 5.41 -15.57 -0.33
N THR A 192 4.81 -15.66 0.84
CA THR A 192 4.67 -14.55 1.80
C THR A 192 5.97 -13.78 2.02
N TRP A 193 7.11 -14.46 2.26
CA TRP A 193 8.39 -13.77 2.46
C TRP A 193 8.78 -12.89 1.28
N PHE A 194 8.48 -13.30 0.05
CA PHE A 194 8.86 -12.53 -1.13
C PHE A 194 7.91 -11.34 -1.33
N ALA A 195 6.61 -11.55 -1.16
CA ALA A 195 5.62 -10.47 -1.22
C ALA A 195 5.92 -9.37 -0.19
N GLU A 196 6.17 -9.76 1.06
CA GLU A 196 6.52 -8.86 2.16
C GLU A 196 7.89 -8.21 1.93
N GLY A 197 8.85 -8.95 1.37
CA GLY A 197 10.16 -8.41 1.01
C GLY A 197 10.09 -7.30 -0.04
N ILE A 198 9.24 -7.45 -1.06
CA ILE A 198 8.97 -6.42 -2.08
C ILE A 198 8.22 -5.23 -1.47
N ALA A 199 7.22 -5.46 -0.63
CA ALA A 199 6.50 -4.39 0.06
C ALA A 199 7.42 -3.55 0.96
N VAL A 200 8.34 -4.19 1.69
CA VAL A 200 9.36 -3.48 2.48
C VAL A 200 10.40 -2.80 1.60
N LEU A 201 10.78 -3.37 0.45
CA LEU A 201 11.64 -2.69 -0.52
C LEU A 201 11.03 -1.34 -0.95
N VAL A 202 9.75 -1.32 -1.31
CA VAL A 202 9.02 -0.10 -1.67
C VAL A 202 8.92 0.85 -0.46
N GLN A 203 8.62 0.33 0.73
CA GLN A 203 8.58 1.11 1.97
C GLN A 203 9.90 1.86 2.23
N VAL A 204 11.04 1.19 2.05
CA VAL A 204 12.37 1.75 2.32
C VAL A 204 12.85 2.63 1.16
N GLU A 205 12.75 2.18 -0.09
CA GLU A 205 13.33 2.88 -1.24
C GLU A 205 12.45 4.07 -1.69
N TYR A 206 11.14 3.86 -1.82
CA TYR A 206 10.22 4.92 -2.26
C TYR A 206 9.78 5.81 -1.10
N ALA A 207 9.25 5.22 -0.03
CA ALA A 207 8.69 6.03 1.07
C ALA A 207 9.74 6.50 2.09
N ARG A 208 11.01 6.11 1.93
CA ARG A 208 12.13 6.44 2.83
C ARG A 208 11.86 6.02 4.28
N GLY A 209 11.15 4.92 4.46
CA GLY A 209 10.88 4.30 5.75
C GLY A 209 12.18 3.85 6.43
N LYS A 210 12.20 3.90 7.77
CA LYS A 210 13.38 3.56 8.59
C LYS A 210 13.12 2.42 9.57
N SER A 211 11.92 1.85 9.53
CA SER A 211 11.45 0.75 10.38
C SER A 211 12.20 -0.56 10.12
N HIS A 212 12.70 -0.77 8.89
CA HIS A 212 13.38 -1.99 8.49
C HIS A 212 14.80 -1.66 8.01
N ARG A 213 15.79 -2.33 8.63
CA ARG A 213 17.18 -2.26 8.18
C ARG A 213 17.52 -3.46 7.32
N ARG A 214 18.52 -3.29 6.45
CA ARG A 214 19.17 -4.43 5.78
C ARG A 214 19.94 -5.24 6.82
N LEU A 215 19.76 -6.54 6.77
CA LEU A 215 20.44 -7.55 7.59
C LEU A 215 21.51 -8.23 6.75
N ASP A 216 22.55 -8.74 7.42
CA ASP A 216 23.46 -9.69 6.78
C ASP A 216 22.76 -11.05 6.64
N LEU A 217 22.73 -11.58 5.41
CA LEU A 217 21.97 -12.79 5.12
C LEU A 217 22.54 -14.04 5.78
N HIS A 218 23.84 -14.08 6.08
CA HIS A 218 24.47 -15.24 6.71
C HIS A 218 24.60 -15.07 8.22
N ASP A 219 25.08 -13.90 8.67
CA ASP A 219 25.34 -13.67 10.09
C ASP A 219 24.04 -13.51 10.92
N GLU A 220 22.96 -13.04 10.29
CA GLU A 220 21.68 -12.80 10.96
C GLU A 220 20.61 -13.83 10.57
N LEU A 221 20.98 -14.90 9.87
CA LEU A 221 20.06 -15.99 9.54
C LEU A 221 19.45 -16.60 10.81
N LYS A 222 18.13 -16.74 10.82
CA LYS A 222 17.41 -17.53 11.82
C LYS A 222 16.71 -18.70 11.16
N THR A 223 16.72 -19.83 11.85
CA THR A 223 16.06 -21.05 11.40
C THR A 223 14.88 -21.43 12.30
N ASP A 224 13.95 -22.21 11.76
CA ASP A 224 12.90 -22.89 12.51
C ASP A 224 13.44 -24.16 13.21
N LEU A 225 12.54 -24.91 13.85
CA LEU A 225 12.87 -26.15 14.58
C LEU A 225 13.39 -27.26 13.65
N ASP A 226 13.11 -27.20 12.35
CA ASP A 226 13.57 -28.15 11.34
C ASP A 226 14.90 -27.69 10.69
N GLY A 227 15.48 -26.59 11.17
CA GLY A 227 16.72 -26.02 10.63
C GLY A 227 16.54 -25.30 9.29
N ARG A 228 15.30 -24.98 8.90
CA ARG A 228 14.97 -24.26 7.66
C ARG A 228 14.87 -22.78 7.91
N ASN A 229 15.01 -21.96 6.87
CA ASN A 229 14.91 -20.51 7.01
C ASN A 229 13.59 -20.10 7.66
N ALA A 230 13.65 -19.31 8.74
CA ALA A 230 12.49 -18.91 9.52
C ALA A 230 11.47 -18.05 8.76
N VAL A 231 11.82 -17.52 7.57
CA VAL A 231 10.87 -16.80 6.71
C VAL A 231 10.12 -17.72 5.74
N GLN A 232 10.61 -18.94 5.47
CA GLN A 232 10.08 -19.80 4.41
C GLN A 232 8.60 -20.17 4.61
N TYR A 233 8.21 -20.50 5.84
CA TYR A 233 6.83 -20.89 6.18
C TYR A 233 6.08 -19.81 6.94
N TRP A 234 6.60 -18.59 6.92
CA TRP A 234 5.92 -17.46 7.54
C TRP A 234 4.59 -17.19 6.84
N LYS A 235 3.55 -16.91 7.63
CA LYS A 235 2.18 -16.65 7.17
C LYS A 235 1.73 -15.20 7.40
N GLY A 236 2.70 -14.28 7.44
CA GLY A 236 2.45 -12.84 7.52
C GLY A 236 2.16 -12.35 8.94
N HIS A 237 1.62 -11.14 9.03
CA HIS A 237 1.38 -10.42 10.30
C HIS A 237 0.35 -11.08 11.23
N LEU A 238 -0.48 -12.02 10.74
CA LEU A 238 -1.49 -12.70 11.57
C LEU A 238 -0.87 -13.66 12.59
N SER A 239 0.39 -14.04 12.42
CA SER A 239 1.15 -14.86 13.36
C SER A 239 2.04 -14.00 14.28
N ALA A 240 1.54 -12.84 14.75
CA ALA A 240 2.28 -11.82 15.51
C ALA A 240 3.13 -12.39 16.65
N ASP A 241 4.31 -12.87 16.30
CA ASP A 241 5.28 -13.50 17.16
C ASP A 241 6.52 -12.59 17.27
N GLN A 242 7.41 -12.92 18.21
CA GLN A 242 8.63 -12.15 18.46
C GLN A 242 9.59 -12.11 17.25
N LEU A 243 9.36 -12.92 16.21
CA LEU A 243 10.18 -12.97 15.00
C LEU A 243 9.63 -12.09 13.88
N THR A 244 8.39 -11.60 13.96
CA THR A 244 7.74 -10.81 12.90
C THR A 244 8.65 -9.71 12.34
N GLN A 245 9.22 -8.84 13.20
CA GLN A 245 10.11 -7.76 12.76
C GLN A 245 11.38 -8.25 12.06
N PHE A 246 11.92 -9.38 12.53
CA PHE A 246 13.05 -10.04 11.89
C PHE A 246 12.65 -10.55 10.50
N ARG A 247 11.50 -11.22 10.37
CA ARG A 247 11.06 -11.80 9.10
C ARG A 247 10.82 -10.74 8.02
N TYR A 248 10.22 -9.60 8.36
CA TYR A 248 10.12 -8.45 7.46
C TYR A 248 11.50 -7.96 7.00
N SER A 249 12.40 -7.70 7.95
CA SER A 249 13.74 -7.15 7.65
C SER A 249 14.61 -8.13 6.87
N TYR A 250 14.53 -9.43 7.17
CA TYR A 250 15.29 -10.48 6.49
C TYR A 250 14.76 -10.72 5.08
N SER A 251 13.43 -10.77 4.91
CA SER A 251 12.77 -10.85 3.59
C SER A 251 13.17 -9.69 2.68
N TYR A 252 13.11 -8.46 3.21
CA TYR A 252 13.62 -7.27 2.53
C TYR A 252 15.09 -7.42 2.13
N SER A 253 15.92 -7.96 3.02
CA SER A 253 17.35 -8.10 2.77
C SER A 253 17.65 -9.07 1.63
N ILE A 254 16.89 -10.16 1.51
CA ILE A 254 17.00 -11.09 0.37
C ILE A 254 16.63 -10.37 -0.91
N VAL A 255 15.48 -9.71 -0.93
CA VAL A 255 14.98 -8.98 -2.10
C VAL A 255 15.94 -7.86 -2.52
N ALA A 256 16.47 -7.09 -1.57
CA ALA A 256 17.44 -6.04 -1.84
C ALA A 256 18.80 -6.59 -2.29
N GLU A 257 19.19 -7.79 -1.87
CA GLU A 257 20.40 -8.46 -2.36
C GLU A 257 20.26 -8.91 -3.81
N LEU A 258 19.13 -9.53 -4.16
CA LEU A 258 18.87 -9.95 -5.54
C LEU A 258 18.85 -8.76 -6.51
N LYS A 259 18.15 -7.67 -6.17
CA LYS A 259 18.15 -6.42 -6.95
C LYS A 259 19.55 -5.85 -7.11
N LYS A 260 20.31 -5.77 -6.01
CA LYS A 260 21.69 -5.27 -6.03
C LYS A 260 22.60 -6.12 -6.92
N ARG A 261 22.43 -7.44 -6.89
CA ARG A 261 23.30 -8.38 -7.62
C ARG A 261 23.00 -8.43 -9.12
N PHE A 262 21.73 -8.33 -9.52
CA PHE A 262 21.29 -8.53 -10.90
C PHE A 262 20.81 -7.25 -11.60
N GLY A 263 20.74 -6.12 -10.89
CA GLY A 263 20.40 -4.81 -11.45
C GLY A 263 18.91 -4.47 -11.33
N GLU A 264 18.57 -3.26 -11.80
CA GLU A 264 17.23 -2.68 -11.69
C GLU A 264 16.19 -3.44 -12.52
N ASP A 265 16.58 -4.00 -13.68
CA ASP A 265 15.68 -4.76 -14.57
C ASP A 265 15.38 -6.18 -14.08
N PHE A 266 15.96 -6.61 -12.95
CA PHE A 266 15.80 -7.97 -12.44
C PHE A 266 14.34 -8.30 -12.12
N TYR A 267 13.66 -7.49 -11.31
CA TYR A 267 12.25 -7.75 -10.95
C TYR A 267 11.28 -7.59 -12.11
N PRO A 268 11.39 -6.55 -12.95
CA PRO A 268 10.59 -6.46 -14.17
C PRO A 268 10.71 -7.71 -15.04
N THR A 269 11.93 -8.25 -15.16
CA THR A 269 12.18 -9.49 -15.90
C THR A 269 11.51 -10.69 -15.22
N VAL A 270 11.58 -10.82 -13.89
CA VAL A 270 10.91 -11.90 -13.14
C VAL A 270 9.40 -11.89 -13.39
N PHE A 271 8.76 -10.74 -13.23
CA PHE A 271 7.30 -10.62 -13.37
C PHE A 271 6.84 -10.77 -14.82
N ARG A 272 7.61 -10.26 -15.80
CA ARG A 272 7.37 -10.54 -17.22
C ARG A 272 7.35 -12.05 -17.50
N LEU A 273 8.31 -12.81 -16.96
CA LEU A 273 8.36 -14.26 -17.16
C LEU A 273 7.15 -14.97 -16.51
N ILE A 274 6.70 -14.51 -15.34
CA ILE A 274 5.50 -15.04 -14.67
C ILE A 274 4.23 -14.74 -15.48
N GLU A 275 4.14 -13.56 -16.08
CA GLU A 275 3.03 -13.13 -16.94
C GLU A 275 3.01 -13.87 -18.29
N GLU A 276 4.16 -14.10 -18.91
CA GLU A 276 4.27 -14.85 -20.17
C GLU A 276 3.82 -16.31 -20.01
N ASP A 277 4.14 -16.91 -18.87
CA ASP A 277 3.83 -18.31 -18.61
C ASP A 277 2.43 -18.53 -18.03
N GLN A 278 1.85 -17.51 -17.37
CA GLN A 278 0.52 -17.52 -16.74
C GLN A 278 0.25 -18.66 -15.76
N LEU A 279 1.28 -19.38 -15.30
CA LEU A 279 1.13 -20.54 -14.41
C LEU A 279 0.54 -20.14 -13.05
N HIS A 280 0.74 -18.89 -12.62
CA HIS A 280 0.17 -18.36 -11.39
C HIS A 280 -1.37 -18.41 -11.40
N GLN A 281 -2.01 -18.23 -12.57
CA GLN A 281 -3.47 -18.30 -12.73
C GLN A 281 -4.02 -19.72 -12.53
N ARG A 282 -3.16 -20.74 -12.64
CA ARG A 282 -3.52 -22.16 -12.53
C ARG A 282 -3.23 -22.73 -11.15
N LEU A 283 -2.56 -21.99 -10.27
CA LEU A 283 -2.18 -22.49 -8.95
C LEU A 283 -3.43 -22.70 -8.08
N PRO A 284 -3.57 -23.85 -7.39
CA PRO A 284 -4.68 -24.06 -6.47
C PRO A 284 -4.57 -23.21 -5.18
N GLY A 285 -3.38 -22.69 -4.87
CA GLY A 285 -3.04 -21.89 -3.69
C GLY A 285 -1.77 -21.05 -3.90
N GLU A 286 -1.07 -20.70 -2.82
CA GLU A 286 0.21 -19.95 -2.85
C GLU A 286 1.25 -20.66 -3.74
N MET A 287 1.99 -19.89 -4.53
CA MET A 287 3.15 -20.33 -5.29
C MET A 287 4.21 -20.85 -4.31
N THR A 288 4.80 -21.99 -4.62
CA THR A 288 5.89 -22.53 -3.78
C THR A 288 7.18 -21.72 -3.98
N THR A 289 8.05 -21.69 -2.96
CA THR A 289 9.36 -21.04 -3.09
C THR A 289 10.17 -21.62 -4.26
N SER A 290 10.09 -22.92 -4.53
CA SER A 290 10.82 -23.52 -5.68
C SER A 290 10.32 -23.00 -7.03
N PHE A 291 9.01 -22.73 -7.17
CA PHE A 291 8.45 -22.14 -8.39
C PHE A 291 8.93 -20.70 -8.55
N LEU A 292 8.95 -19.92 -7.47
CA LEU A 292 9.50 -18.58 -7.50
C LEU A 292 11.00 -18.59 -7.88
N VAL A 293 11.79 -19.47 -7.26
CA VAL A 293 13.23 -19.60 -7.53
C VAL A 293 13.52 -20.00 -8.97
N TYR A 294 12.65 -20.78 -9.62
CA TYR A 294 12.72 -21.02 -11.06
C TYR A 294 12.72 -19.69 -11.84
N TYR A 295 11.72 -18.82 -11.63
CA TYR A 295 11.63 -17.53 -12.32
C TYR A 295 12.78 -16.57 -11.95
N LEU A 296 13.18 -16.54 -10.68
CA LEU A 296 14.34 -15.76 -10.24
C LEU A 296 15.63 -16.22 -10.96
N SER A 297 15.81 -17.52 -11.14
CA SER A 297 16.97 -18.08 -11.85
C SER A 297 16.94 -17.76 -13.34
N GLN A 298 15.77 -17.82 -13.98
CA GLN A 298 15.60 -17.42 -15.38
C GLN A 298 15.93 -15.94 -15.58
N ALA A 299 15.43 -15.06 -14.69
CA ALA A 299 15.72 -13.63 -14.76
C ALA A 299 17.20 -13.30 -14.48
N ALA A 300 17.85 -14.06 -13.60
CA ALA A 300 19.27 -13.89 -13.28
C ALA A 300 20.20 -14.42 -14.37
N GLY A 301 19.70 -15.25 -15.30
CA GLY A 301 20.52 -15.96 -16.28
C GLY A 301 21.42 -17.04 -15.67
N GLN A 302 21.18 -17.44 -14.42
CA GLN A 302 21.95 -18.45 -13.69
C GLN A 302 21.09 -19.16 -12.64
N ASP A 303 21.46 -20.38 -12.27
CA ASP A 303 20.78 -21.13 -11.21
C ASP A 303 20.98 -20.48 -9.83
N LEU A 304 19.88 -20.10 -9.18
CA LEU A 304 19.88 -19.52 -7.84
C LEU A 304 19.57 -20.53 -6.74
N VAL A 305 19.30 -21.80 -7.06
CA VAL A 305 19.08 -22.84 -6.03
C VAL A 305 20.21 -22.87 -5.01
N PRO A 306 21.51 -22.86 -5.38
CA PRO A 306 22.60 -22.87 -4.39
C PRO A 306 22.57 -21.67 -3.44
N PHE A 307 22.24 -20.48 -3.95
CA PHE A 307 22.10 -19.28 -3.11
C PHE A 307 21.00 -19.45 -2.06
N PHE A 308 19.84 -20.00 -2.45
CA PHE A 308 18.74 -20.22 -1.51
C PHE A 308 19.01 -21.38 -0.53
N GLU A 309 19.71 -22.43 -0.96
CA GLU A 309 20.14 -23.53 -0.09
C GLU A 309 21.14 -23.06 0.99
N GLU A 310 22.07 -22.15 0.65
CA GLU A 310 22.97 -21.52 1.62
C GLU A 310 22.20 -20.75 2.68
N LEU A 311 21.11 -20.09 2.28
CA LEU A 311 20.18 -19.42 3.19
C LEU A 311 19.18 -20.37 3.88
N LYS A 312 19.39 -21.69 3.78
CA LYS A 312 18.56 -22.74 4.40
C LYS A 312 17.12 -22.77 3.93
N PHE A 313 16.82 -22.27 2.73
CA PHE A 313 15.55 -22.56 2.10
C PHE A 313 15.54 -24.01 1.60
N GLN A 314 14.42 -24.69 1.80
CA GLN A 314 14.13 -25.94 1.13
C GLN A 314 13.57 -25.62 -0.26
N VAL A 315 14.46 -25.63 -1.23
CA VAL A 315 14.18 -25.42 -2.65
C VAL A 315 14.71 -26.59 -3.46
N GLN A 316 14.17 -26.78 -4.65
CA GLN A 316 14.69 -27.74 -5.61
C GLN A 316 14.79 -27.10 -6.99
N HIS A 317 15.76 -27.55 -7.78
CA HIS A 317 15.83 -27.18 -9.18
C HIS A 317 14.61 -27.71 -9.91
N LEU A 318 13.98 -26.86 -10.72
CA LEU A 318 12.77 -27.19 -11.47
C LEU A 318 12.90 -26.75 -12.91
N THR A 319 12.31 -27.53 -13.80
CA THR A 319 11.99 -27.17 -15.17
C THR A 319 10.55 -26.69 -15.26
N LYS A 320 10.22 -25.92 -16.30
CA LYS A 320 8.84 -25.50 -16.59
C LYS A 320 7.88 -26.70 -16.67
N SER A 321 8.30 -27.79 -17.29
CA SER A 321 7.50 -29.03 -17.41
C SER A 321 7.16 -29.65 -16.05
N GLU A 322 8.10 -29.63 -15.10
CA GLU A 322 7.86 -30.16 -13.75
C GLU A 322 6.90 -29.27 -12.96
N ILE A 323 7.00 -27.94 -13.12
CA ILE A 323 6.05 -26.98 -12.54
C ILE A 323 4.64 -27.25 -13.09
N VAL A 324 4.49 -27.37 -14.41
CA VAL A 324 3.20 -27.67 -15.05
C VAL A 324 2.61 -29.00 -14.53
N ALA A 325 3.42 -30.06 -14.50
CA ALA A 325 2.98 -31.37 -13.99
C ALA A 325 2.51 -31.29 -12.53
N THR A 326 3.26 -30.57 -11.68
CA THR A 326 2.90 -30.37 -10.27
C THR A 326 1.57 -29.62 -10.13
N ILE A 327 1.36 -28.56 -10.92
CA ILE A 327 0.11 -27.80 -10.93
C ILE A 327 -1.07 -28.67 -11.39
N MET A 328 -0.88 -29.47 -12.44
CA MET A 328 -1.90 -30.38 -12.95
C MET A 328 -2.31 -31.40 -11.90
N GLN A 329 -1.34 -32.04 -11.24
CA GLN A 329 -1.60 -33.01 -10.17
C GLN A 329 -2.37 -32.36 -9.02
N ALA A 330 -1.92 -31.19 -8.54
CA ALA A 330 -2.57 -30.52 -7.43
C ALA A 330 -4.02 -30.08 -7.74
N ASN A 331 -4.30 -29.70 -9.00
CA ASN A 331 -5.67 -29.39 -9.43
C ASN A 331 -6.54 -30.65 -9.56
N GLN A 332 -6.00 -31.80 -9.99
CA GLN A 332 -6.74 -33.06 -10.02
C GLN A 332 -7.13 -33.52 -8.62
N GLU A 333 -6.22 -33.42 -7.64
CA GLU A 333 -6.49 -33.76 -6.25
C GLU A 333 -7.58 -32.87 -5.63
N LYS A 334 -7.66 -31.60 -6.04
CA LYS A 334 -8.68 -30.65 -5.57
C LYS A 334 -10.06 -30.89 -6.20
N LEU A 335 -10.12 -31.37 -7.44
CA LEU A 335 -11.37 -31.68 -8.15
C LEU A 335 -11.93 -33.07 -7.83
N GLY A 336 -11.08 -34.00 -7.37
CA GLY A 336 -11.49 -35.33 -6.91
C GLY A 336 -12.00 -35.40 -5.46
N ARG A 337 -11.98 -34.27 -4.75
CA ARG A 337 -12.61 -34.05 -3.44
C ARG A 337 -13.83 -33.18 -3.64
#